data_AF-A0A1S9CW23-F1
#
_entry.id   AF-A0A1S9CW23-F1
#
_cell.length_a   1.000
_cell.length_b   1.000
_cell.length_c   1.000
_cell.angle_alpha   90.00
_cell.angle_beta   90.00
_cell.angle_gamma   90.00
#
_symmetry.space_group_name_H-M   'P 1'
#
loop_
_entity.id
_entity.type
_entity.pdbx_description
1 polymer ?
#
loop_
_entity_poly.entity_id
_entity_poly.type
_entity_poly.pdbx_seq_one_letter_code
_entity_poly.pdbx_strand_id
1 'polypeptide(L)' 'MLHPHTQLQLINEQIGYGVVATRLIPRGAITWVRDNFDQTFSAARVHSMTAGDRAIVAKYCLVHGPG' A
#
# COMPACT_ATOMS: atom_id res chain seq x y z
N MET A 1 -0.82 -2.46 1.19
CA MET A 1 -0.99 -3.87 1.56
C MET A 1 0.26 -4.41 2.23
N LEU A 2 0.18 -4.64 3.56
CA LEU A 2 1.13 -5.54 4.20
C LEU A 2 1.11 -6.86 3.42
N HIS A 3 2.26 -7.52 3.30
CA HIS A 3 2.29 -8.81 2.63
C HIS A 3 1.27 -9.76 3.29
N PRO A 4 0.46 -10.52 2.54
CA PRO A 4 -0.61 -11.36 3.11
C PRO A 4 -0.10 -12.41 4.12
N HIS A 5 1.20 -12.63 4.15
CA HIS A 5 1.88 -13.50 5.11
C HIS A 5 2.65 -12.69 6.14
N THR A 6 1.97 -11.71 6.72
CA THR A 6 2.45 -10.95 7.89
C THR A 6 1.33 -10.83 8.90
N GLN A 7 1.69 -10.67 10.17
CA GLN A 7 0.76 -10.48 11.28
C GLN A 7 1.30 -9.43 12.26
N LEU A 8 0.40 -8.81 13.02
CA LEU A 8 0.78 -7.93 14.12
C LEU A 8 1.04 -8.78 15.37
N GLN A 9 2.16 -8.54 16.06
CA GLN A 9 2.52 -9.25 17.29
C GLN A 9 3.18 -8.31 18.28
N LEU A 10 2.87 -8.45 19.58
CA LEU A 10 3.60 -7.75 20.64
C LEU A 10 5.02 -8.34 20.72
N ILE A 11 6.04 -7.50 20.50
CA ILE A 11 7.44 -7.90 20.55
C ILE A 11 7.92 -7.95 22.00
N ASN A 12 7.77 -6.83 22.73
CA ASN A 12 7.95 -6.71 24.18
C ASN A 12 7.42 -5.34 24.64
N GLU A 13 7.52 -5.05 25.94
CA GLU A 13 7.06 -3.79 26.54
C GLU A 13 7.81 -2.55 26.06
N GLN A 14 9.08 -2.69 25.64
CA GLN A 14 9.93 -1.58 25.22
C GLN A 14 9.69 -1.19 23.75
N ILE A 15 9.45 -2.18 22.88
CA ILE A 15 9.27 -2.01 21.43
C ILE A 15 7.79 -1.89 21.05
N GLY A 16 6.90 -2.54 21.80
CA GLY A 16 5.48 -2.62 21.48
C GLY A 16 5.17 -3.61 20.35
N TYR A 17 4.19 -3.28 19.51
CA TYR A 17 3.73 -4.16 18.43
C TYR A 17 4.60 -4.03 17.18
N GLY A 18 4.96 -5.17 16.59
CA GLY A 18 5.69 -5.27 15.34
C GLY A 18 4.93 -6.08 14.29
N VAL A 19 5.35 -5.94 13.04
CA VAL A 19 4.85 -6.72 11.91
C VAL A 19 5.82 -7.88 11.67
N VAL A 20 5.31 -9.10 11.77
CA VAL A 20 6.12 -10.33 11.69
C VAL A 20 5.69 -11.15 10.49
N ALA A 21 6.64 -11.63 9.70
CA ALA A 21 6.37 -12.52 8.57
C ALA A 21 5.96 -13.92 9.08
N THR A 22 4.87 -14.48 8.54
CA THR A 22 4.39 -15.82 8.87
C THR A 22 4.99 -16.92 7.98
N ARG A 23 5.71 -16.52 6.93
CA ARG A 23 6.52 -17.38 6.06
C ARG A 23 7.65 -16.58 5.40
N LEU A 24 8.58 -17.25 4.73
CA LEU A 24 9.62 -16.57 3.97
C LEU A 24 9.00 -15.65 2.90
N ILE A 25 9.37 -14.38 2.94
CA ILE A 25 9.02 -13.38 1.93
C ILE A 25 10.28 -13.13 1.10
N PRO A 26 10.27 -13.38 -0.23
CA PRO A 26 11.45 -13.16 -1.07
C PRO A 26 11.92 -11.71 -1.00
N ARG A 27 13.25 -11.53 -1.03
CA ARG A 27 13.85 -10.19 -1.16
C ARG A 27 13.30 -9.51 -2.41
N GLY A 28 12.90 -8.24 -2.27
CA GLY A 28 12.31 -7.45 -3.34
C GLY A 28 10.78 -7.48 -3.39
N ALA A 29 10.11 -8.23 -2.51
CA ALA A 29 8.66 -8.11 -2.35
C ALA A 29 8.30 -6.72 -1.80
N ILE A 30 7.51 -5.95 -2.55
CA ILE A 30 7.04 -4.63 -2.13
C ILE A 30 5.81 -4.82 -1.22
N THR A 31 5.88 -4.27 -0.01
CA THR A 31 4.74 -4.13 0.90
C THR A 31 4.40 -2.66 1.05
N TRP A 32 3.13 -2.31 0.93
CA TRP A 32 2.63 -0.95 1.14
C TRP A 32 1.66 -0.95 2.33
N VAL A 33 1.19 0.15 2.88
CA VAL A 33 0.01 0.14 3.76
C VAL A 33 -0.73 1.43 3.51
N ARG A 34 -2.06 1.38 3.43
CA ARG A 34 -2.82 2.60 3.32
C ARG A 34 -2.83 3.28 4.68
N ASP A 35 -2.34 4.49 4.75
CA ASP A 35 -2.43 5.33 5.94
C ASP A 35 -3.39 6.51 5.71
N ASN A 36 -3.55 7.35 6.73
CA ASN A 36 -4.49 8.47 6.71
C ASN A 36 -4.00 9.67 5.86
N PHE A 37 -2.73 9.69 5.46
CA PHE A 37 -2.13 10.73 4.63
C PHE A 37 -2.13 10.36 3.14
N ASP A 38 -2.48 9.11 2.79
CA ASP A 38 -2.64 8.69 1.40
C ASP A 38 -3.80 9.42 0.71
N GLN A 39 -3.54 9.89 -0.52
CA GLN A 39 -4.55 10.52 -1.36
C GLN A 39 -5.33 9.48 -2.17
N THR A 40 -6.63 9.71 -2.30
CA THR A 40 -7.51 8.91 -3.16
C THR A 40 -8.06 9.76 -4.30
N PHE A 41 -8.17 9.16 -5.49
CA PHE A 41 -8.67 9.81 -6.69
C PHE A 41 -9.83 8.99 -7.25
N SER A 42 -10.96 9.65 -7.51
CA SER A 42 -12.05 9.01 -8.26
C SER A 42 -11.65 8.85 -9.73
N ALA A 43 -12.24 7.86 -10.41
CA ALA A 43 -12.03 7.69 -11.84
C ALA A 43 -12.32 9.00 -12.59
N ALA A 44 -13.44 9.66 -12.32
CA ALA A 44 -13.78 10.94 -12.95
C ALA A 44 -12.71 12.03 -12.73
N ARG A 45 -12.15 12.14 -11.52
CA ARG A 45 -11.06 13.10 -11.20
C ARG A 45 -9.80 12.79 -11.99
N VAL A 46 -9.45 11.51 -12.18
CA VAL A 46 -8.30 11.12 -13.01
C VAL A 46 -8.55 11.46 -14.47
N HIS A 47 -9.78 11.25 -14.99
CA HIS A 47 -10.11 11.57 -16.38
C HIS A 47 -10.01 13.07 -16.69
N SER A 48 -10.27 13.94 -15.72
CA SER A 48 -10.14 15.40 -15.89
C SER A 48 -8.71 15.94 -15.77
N MET A 49 -7.73 15.13 -15.37
CA MET A 49 -6.33 15.56 -15.24
C MET A 49 -5.65 15.76 -16.59
N THR A 50 -4.50 16.46 -16.62
CA THR A 50 -3.69 16.57 -17.84
C THR A 50 -3.13 15.21 -18.27
N ALA A 51 -2.68 15.09 -19.51
CA ALA A 51 -2.06 13.84 -19.98
C ALA A 51 -0.82 13.43 -19.16
N GLY A 52 -0.01 14.41 -18.72
CA GLY A 52 1.17 14.16 -17.90
C GLY A 52 0.80 13.63 -16.51
N ASP A 53 -0.16 14.26 -15.85
CA ASP A 53 -0.63 13.83 -14.53
C ASP A 53 -1.26 12.44 -14.57
N ARG A 54 -2.06 12.14 -15.61
CA ARG A 54 -2.62 10.80 -15.81
C ARG A 54 -1.53 9.73 -15.95
N ALA A 55 -0.43 10.04 -16.63
CA ALA A 55 0.69 9.11 -16.76
C ALA A 55 1.39 8.87 -15.42
N ILE A 56 1.51 9.90 -14.58
CA ILE A 56 2.04 9.78 -13.21
C ILE A 56 1.13 8.90 -12.36
N VAL A 57 -0.18 9.16 -12.35
CA VAL A 57 -1.17 8.36 -11.60
C VAL A 57 -1.15 6.91 -12.05
N ALA A 58 -1.15 6.64 -13.35
CA ALA A 58 -1.11 5.28 -13.89
C ALA A 58 0.17 4.51 -13.49
N LYS A 59 1.29 5.21 -13.29
CA LYS A 59 2.57 4.59 -12.91
C LYS A 59 2.72 4.36 -11.41
N TYR A 60 2.23 5.29 -10.58
CA TYR A 60 2.56 5.32 -9.15
C TYR A 60 1.37 5.09 -8.22
N CYS A 61 0.14 5.05 -8.72
CA CYS A 61 -1.03 4.79 -7.89
C CYS A 61 -1.47 3.33 -7.97
N LEU A 62 -1.80 2.75 -6.81
CA LEU A 62 -2.48 1.46 -6.75
C LEU A 62 -3.93 1.64 -7.23
N VAL A 63 -4.32 0.90 -8.27
CA VAL A 63 -5.71 0.83 -8.70
C VAL A 63 -6.44 -0.22 -7.86
N HIS A 64 -7.43 0.23 -7.08
CA HIS A 64 -8.37 -0.69 -6.45
C HIS A 64 -9.35 -1.19 -7.52
N GLY A 65 -9.28 -2.47 -7.88
CA GLY A 65 -10.28 -3.11 -8.74
C GLY A 65 -11.65 -3.16 -8.04
N PRO A 66 -12.76 -3.28 -8.80
CA PRO A 66 -14.06 -3.53 -8.19
C PRO A 66 -14.01 -4.90 -7.50
N GLY A 67 -14.36 -4.92 -6.20
CA GLY A 67 -14.70 -6.14 -5.50
C GLY A 67 -16.05 -6.67 -5.96
#